data_AF-Q5BYB4-F1
#
_entry.id   AF-Q5BYB4-F1
#
_cell.length_a   1.000
_cell.length_b   1.000
_cell.length_c   1.000
_cell.angle_alpha   90.00
_cell.angle_beta   90.00
_cell.angle_gamma   90.00
#
_symmetry.space_group_name_H-M   'P 1'
#
loop_
_entity.id
_entity.type
_entity.pdbx_description
1 polymer ?
#
loop_
_entity_poly.entity_id
_entity_poly.type
_entity_poly.pdbx_seq_one_letter_code
_entity_poly.pdbx_strand_id
1 'polypeptide(L)'
;ELDVDYVLVIFGGELGYSSDDINKFIWMVRIAGSTEKGRHVNEKDYYTSQGEMRVDFGASSTMQNCLLYKLSYYRFWEMKTSREKPAGFARVRNQVIGHQNYELQGLEEAYTSANWLVRLYRVNPYANRGVN
;
A
#
# COMPACT_ATOMS: atom_id res chain seq x y z
N GLU A 1 3.67 18.92 -9.17
CA GLU A 1 2.83 19.95 -8.52
C GLU A 1 3.33 20.29 -7.13
N LEU A 2 3.76 19.33 -6.29
CA LEU A 2 4.13 19.59 -4.89
C LEU A 2 5.63 19.40 -4.55
N ASP A 3 6.46 19.11 -5.55
CA ASP A 3 7.93 18.92 -5.41
C ASP A 3 8.32 18.00 -4.25
N VAL A 4 7.63 16.85 -4.14
CA VAL A 4 7.87 15.84 -3.10
C VAL A 4 9.04 14.95 -3.49
N ASP A 5 10.05 14.88 -2.63
CA ASP A 5 11.22 13.99 -2.82
C ASP A 5 11.05 12.61 -2.20
N TYR A 6 10.33 12.52 -1.07
CA TYR A 6 10.19 11.30 -0.30
C TYR A 6 8.75 11.07 0.17
N VAL A 7 8.37 9.80 0.24
CA VAL A 7 7.08 9.33 0.78
C VAL A 7 7.36 8.39 1.95
N LEU A 8 6.78 8.70 3.11
CA LEU A 8 6.84 7.84 4.30
C LEU A 8 5.52 7.10 4.45
N VAL A 9 5.59 5.80 4.73
CA VAL A 9 4.44 4.95 5.02
C VAL A 9 4.68 4.20 6.34
N ILE A 10 3.70 4.24 7.24
CA ILE A 10 3.66 3.39 8.43
C ILE A 10 2.98 2.07 8.09
N PHE A 11 3.71 0.97 8.23
CA PHE A 11 3.26 -0.38 7.87
C PHE A 11 3.34 -1.34 9.05
N GLY A 12 2.19 -1.79 9.56
CA GLY A 12 2.13 -2.65 10.74
C GLY A 12 2.12 -4.15 10.46
N GLY A 13 2.20 -4.56 9.19
CA GLY A 13 1.94 -5.94 8.77
C GLY A 13 2.91 -6.97 9.35
N GLU A 14 4.16 -6.61 9.62
CA GLU A 14 5.14 -7.50 10.24
C GLU A 14 4.92 -7.69 11.74
N LEU A 15 4.77 -6.57 12.47
CA LEU A 15 4.70 -6.57 13.94
C LEU A 15 3.30 -6.80 14.51
N GLY A 16 2.25 -6.63 13.72
CA GLY A 16 0.88 -6.58 14.25
C GLY A 16 0.48 -5.20 14.79
N TYR A 17 1.12 -4.12 14.34
CA TYR A 17 0.79 -2.76 14.77
C TYR A 17 -0.46 -2.23 14.04
N SER A 18 -1.59 -2.16 14.74
CA SER A 18 -2.90 -1.83 14.13
C SER A 18 -3.08 -0.35 13.77
N SER A 19 -2.27 0.56 14.34
CA SER A 19 -2.38 2.00 14.09
C SER A 19 -1.55 2.45 12.87
N ASP A 20 -1.48 1.59 11.85
CA ASP A 20 -0.76 1.81 10.60
C ASP A 20 -1.63 2.51 9.54
N ASP A 21 -1.03 2.84 8.40
CA ASP A 21 -1.69 3.69 7.40
C ASP A 21 -2.77 2.94 6.60
N ILE A 22 -2.65 1.61 6.46
CA ILE A 22 -3.71 0.79 5.87
C ILE A 22 -4.99 0.85 6.72
N ASN A 23 -4.89 0.92 8.06
CA ASN A 23 -6.08 0.99 8.92
C ASN A 23 -6.77 2.36 8.84
N LYS A 24 -5.99 3.42 8.56
CA LYS A 24 -6.49 4.79 8.41
C LYS A 24 -6.90 5.09 6.96
N PHE A 25 -6.60 4.20 6.02
CA PHE A 25 -6.70 4.45 4.58
C PHE A 25 -8.08 4.94 4.14
N ILE A 26 -9.15 4.38 4.69
CA ILE A 26 -10.50 4.78 4.30
C ILE A 26 -10.82 6.25 4.63
N TRP A 27 -10.23 6.80 5.69
CA TRP A 27 -10.36 8.21 6.00
C TRP A 27 -9.66 9.07 4.94
N MET A 28 -8.51 8.63 4.44
CA MET A 28 -7.81 9.30 3.34
C MET A 28 -8.67 9.33 2.07
N VAL A 29 -9.30 8.19 1.74
CA VAL A 29 -10.21 8.07 0.58
C VAL A 29 -11.42 9.00 0.71
N ARG A 30 -12.06 9.03 1.88
CA ARG A 30 -13.21 9.92 2.16
C ARG A 30 -12.84 11.39 2.04
N ILE A 31 -11.69 11.79 2.59
CA ILE A 31 -11.21 13.17 2.50
C ILE A 31 -10.93 13.53 1.03
N ALA A 32 -10.21 12.68 0.29
CA ALA A 32 -9.91 12.91 -1.12
C ALA A 32 -11.19 13.04 -1.97
N GLY A 33 -12.12 12.09 -1.83
CA GLY A 33 -13.38 12.04 -2.57
C GLY A 33 -14.33 13.22 -2.29
N SER A 34 -14.15 13.92 -1.16
CA SER A 34 -14.93 15.12 -0.82
C SER A 34 -14.50 16.39 -1.57
N THR A 35 -13.39 16.34 -2.29
CA THR A 35 -12.83 17.50 -3.01
C THR A 35 -13.17 17.47 -4.50
N GLU A 36 -13.23 18.65 -5.13
CA GLU A 36 -13.50 18.76 -6.57
C GLU A 36 -12.49 17.99 -7.42
N LYS A 37 -11.18 18.09 -7.12
CA LYS A 37 -10.13 17.34 -7.82
C LYS A 37 -10.25 15.83 -7.59
N GLY A 38 -10.73 15.41 -6.42
CA GLY A 38 -10.83 14.01 -6.02
C GLY A 38 -12.20 13.35 -6.28
N ARG A 39 -13.13 14.02 -6.97
CA ARG A 39 -14.49 13.50 -7.26
C ARG A 39 -14.55 12.13 -7.97
N HIS A 40 -13.43 11.68 -8.54
CA HIS A 40 -13.27 10.38 -9.18
C HIS A 40 -12.87 9.26 -8.20
N VAL A 41 -12.54 9.60 -6.95
CA VAL A 41 -12.17 8.67 -5.88
C VAL A 41 -13.44 8.28 -5.12
N ASN A 42 -13.93 7.07 -5.34
CA ASN A 42 -15.12 6.57 -4.65
C ASN A 42 -14.75 5.52 -3.62
N GLU A 43 -15.24 5.70 -2.39
CA GLU A 43 -15.04 4.77 -1.28
C GLU A 43 -15.42 3.32 -1.64
N LYS A 44 -16.56 3.15 -2.33
CA LYS A 44 -17.09 1.83 -2.71
C LYS A 44 -16.13 1.01 -3.58
N ASP A 45 -15.27 1.67 -4.36
CA ASP A 45 -14.35 0.99 -5.27
C ASP A 45 -13.27 0.19 -4.53
N TYR A 46 -13.02 0.52 -3.25
CA TYR A 46 -12.03 -0.14 -2.41
C TYR A 46 -12.58 -1.35 -1.62
N TYR A 47 -13.88 -1.63 -1.73
CA TYR A 47 -14.53 -2.76 -1.08
C TYR A 47 -14.78 -3.91 -2.06
N THR A 48 -14.91 -5.12 -1.52
CA THR A 48 -15.45 -6.26 -2.26
C THR A 48 -16.95 -6.09 -2.50
N SER A 49 -17.53 -6.93 -3.35
CA SER A 49 -19.00 -6.99 -3.54
C SER A 49 -19.78 -7.32 -2.26
N GLN A 50 -19.10 -7.89 -1.25
CA GLN A 50 -19.66 -8.18 0.07
C GLN A 50 -19.48 -7.02 1.07
N GLY A 51 -18.86 -5.91 0.65
CA GLY A 51 -18.62 -4.75 1.52
C GLY A 51 -17.41 -4.91 2.45
N GLU A 52 -16.49 -5.83 2.16
CA GLU A 52 -15.28 -6.04 2.95
C GLU A 52 -14.09 -5.27 2.39
N MET A 53 -13.27 -4.68 3.26
CA MET A 53 -11.99 -4.10 2.87
C MET A 53 -10.88 -5.14 3.05
N ARG A 54 -10.63 -5.94 2.02
CA ARG A 54 -9.62 -7.00 2.03
C ARG A 54 -8.29 -6.51 1.49
N VAL A 55 -7.21 -7.21 1.84
CA VAL A 55 -5.85 -7.00 1.26
C VAL A 55 -5.28 -8.26 0.58
N ASP A 56 -6.04 -9.36 0.64
CA ASP A 56 -5.72 -10.63 -0.02
C ASP A 56 -6.19 -10.66 -1.48
N PHE A 57 -6.15 -11.84 -2.10
CA PHE A 57 -6.56 -12.05 -3.49
C PHE A 57 -8.02 -11.65 -3.77
N GLY A 58 -8.87 -11.63 -2.75
CA GLY A 58 -10.27 -11.19 -2.86
C GLY A 58 -10.44 -9.67 -2.78
N ALA A 59 -9.38 -8.90 -2.53
CA ALA A 59 -9.42 -7.44 -2.52
C ALA A 59 -9.83 -6.89 -3.89
N SER A 60 -10.51 -5.74 -3.92
CA SER A 60 -10.90 -5.11 -5.17
C SER A 60 -9.68 -4.74 -6.03
N SER A 61 -9.85 -4.69 -7.34
CA SER A 61 -8.78 -4.27 -8.26
C SER A 61 -8.26 -2.87 -7.90
N THR A 62 -9.16 -1.95 -7.50
CA THR A 62 -8.80 -0.61 -7.04
C THR A 62 -7.93 -0.64 -5.78
N MET A 63 -8.23 -1.51 -4.81
CA MET A 63 -7.41 -1.69 -3.61
C MET A 63 -6.02 -2.23 -3.96
N GLN A 64 -5.95 -3.32 -4.72
CA GLN A 64 -4.67 -3.95 -5.08
C GLN A 64 -3.77 -3.05 -5.94
N ASN A 65 -4.36 -2.10 -6.67
CA ASN A 65 -3.64 -1.18 -7.54
C ASN A 65 -3.35 0.19 -6.92
N CYS A 66 -3.90 0.51 -5.74
CA CYS A 66 -3.69 1.82 -5.14
C CYS A 66 -2.24 2.01 -4.67
N LEU A 67 -1.79 3.26 -4.67
CA LEU A 67 -0.41 3.58 -4.32
C LEU A 67 -0.07 3.13 -2.88
N LEU A 68 -0.94 3.37 -1.91
CA LEU A 68 -0.67 3.00 -0.52
C LEU A 68 -0.53 1.49 -0.33
N TYR A 69 -1.33 0.68 -1.03
CA TYR A 69 -1.20 -0.79 -1.02
C TYR A 69 0.17 -1.18 -1.57
N LYS A 70 0.52 -0.66 -2.75
CA LYS A 70 1.79 -0.98 -3.42
C LYS A 70 3.01 -0.57 -2.60
N LEU A 71 2.96 0.58 -1.94
CA LEU A 71 4.05 1.01 -1.06
C LEU A 71 4.09 0.15 0.21
N SER A 72 2.97 -0.05 0.90
CA SER A 72 2.93 -0.82 2.15
C SER A 72 3.44 -2.26 1.98
N TYR A 73 3.03 -2.92 0.90
CA TYR A 73 3.27 -4.34 0.66
C TYR A 73 4.41 -4.64 -0.33
N TYR A 74 5.19 -3.66 -0.78
CA TYR A 74 6.31 -3.89 -1.67
C TYR A 74 7.31 -4.89 -1.07
N ARG A 75 7.59 -5.96 -1.82
CA ARG A 75 8.42 -7.12 -1.44
C ARG A 75 7.99 -7.86 -0.17
N PHE A 76 6.81 -7.56 0.38
CA PHE A 76 6.32 -8.24 1.57
C PHE A 76 5.96 -9.71 1.30
N TRP A 77 5.68 -10.09 0.05
CA TRP A 77 5.42 -11.47 -0.38
C TRP A 77 6.64 -12.39 -0.22
N GLU A 78 7.85 -11.85 -0.17
CA GLU A 78 9.08 -12.61 0.08
C GLU A 78 9.28 -12.90 1.57
N MET A 79 8.61 -12.16 2.44
CA MET A 79 8.88 -12.17 3.88
C MET A 79 7.98 -13.16 4.63
N LYS A 80 8.59 -13.97 5.50
CA LYS A 80 7.89 -14.84 6.44
C LYS A 80 7.79 -14.18 7.81
N THR A 81 6.59 -13.74 8.17
CA THR A 81 6.35 -13.10 9.47
C THR A 81 6.43 -14.07 10.63
N SER A 82 6.14 -15.36 10.43
CA SER A 82 6.31 -16.41 11.44
C SER A 82 6.62 -17.77 10.80
N ARG A 83 7.07 -18.73 11.61
CA ARG A 83 7.40 -20.10 11.12
C ARG A 83 6.20 -20.86 10.57
N GLU A 84 5.01 -20.60 11.12
CA GLU A 84 3.78 -21.35 10.80
C GLU A 84 2.95 -20.71 9.70
N LYS A 85 3.23 -19.44 9.37
CA LYS A 85 2.46 -18.69 8.38
C LYS A 85 3.20 -18.68 7.02
N PRO A 86 2.46 -18.63 5.90
CA PRO A 86 3.06 -18.48 4.59
C PRO A 86 3.75 -17.11 4.46
N ALA A 87 4.61 -16.97 3.45
CA ALA A 87 5.20 -15.68 3.13
C ALA A 87 4.12 -14.67 2.69
N GLY A 88 4.34 -13.38 2.94
CA GLY A 88 3.34 -12.33 2.68
C GLY A 88 2.15 -12.33 3.63
N PHE A 89 2.20 -13.05 4.75
CA PHE A 89 1.15 -13.04 5.76
C PHE A 89 1.22 -11.78 6.64
N ALA A 90 0.22 -10.90 6.52
CA ALA A 90 0.12 -9.67 7.30
C ALA A 90 -0.57 -9.93 8.65
N ARG A 91 0.15 -9.73 9.76
CA ARG A 91 -0.33 -10.05 11.11
C ARG A 91 -1.55 -9.25 11.54
N VAL A 92 -1.60 -7.96 11.23
CA VAL A 92 -2.73 -7.08 11.62
C VAL A 92 -4.04 -7.51 10.96
N ARG A 93 -3.98 -7.96 9.69
CA ARG A 93 -5.18 -8.31 8.90
C ARG A 93 -5.49 -9.80 8.93
N ASN A 94 -4.57 -10.63 9.45
CA ASN A 94 -4.68 -12.08 9.43
C ASN A 94 -4.94 -12.62 8.00
N GLN A 95 -4.28 -12.03 7.00
CA GLN A 95 -4.48 -12.30 5.57
C GLN A 95 -3.11 -12.45 4.87
N VAL A 96 -3.07 -13.27 3.82
CA VAL A 96 -1.94 -13.32 2.88
C VAL A 96 -2.19 -12.31 1.78
N ILE A 97 -1.21 -11.46 1.48
CA ILE A 97 -1.39 -10.40 0.49
C ILE A 97 -1.70 -10.95 -0.90
N GLY A 98 -2.64 -10.30 -1.59
CA GLY A 98 -3.16 -10.74 -2.89
C GLY A 98 -2.28 -10.39 -4.07
N HIS A 99 -1.75 -9.16 -4.09
CA HIS A 99 -0.92 -8.68 -5.19
C HIS A 99 0.56 -8.79 -4.83
N GLN A 100 1.29 -9.55 -5.66
CA GLN A 100 2.68 -9.93 -5.43
C GLN A 100 3.49 -9.75 -6.72
N ASN A 101 4.82 -9.81 -6.61
CA ASN A 101 5.75 -9.81 -7.74
C ASN A 101 5.54 -8.64 -8.72
N TYR A 102 5.45 -7.42 -8.17
CA TYR A 102 5.37 -6.19 -8.95
C TYR A 102 6.55 -5.28 -8.63
N GLU A 103 6.86 -4.40 -9.58
CA GLU A 103 7.81 -3.31 -9.39
C GLU A 103 7.11 -1.97 -9.18
N LEU A 104 7.74 -1.09 -8.43
CA LEU A 104 7.28 0.28 -8.27
C LEU A 104 7.66 1.10 -9.51
N GLN A 105 6.71 1.88 -10.01
CA GLN A 105 6.94 2.84 -11.07
C GLN A 105 6.94 4.25 -10.49
N GLY A 106 7.97 5.04 -10.80
CA GLY A 106 8.11 6.42 -10.34
C GLY A 106 8.58 6.57 -8.88
N LEU A 107 8.74 5.49 -8.12
CA LEU A 107 9.34 5.48 -6.79
C LEU A 107 10.34 4.33 -6.64
N GLU A 108 11.31 4.51 -5.77
CA GLU A 108 12.24 3.46 -5.32
C GLU A 108 12.24 3.36 -3.78
N GLU A 109 12.46 2.15 -3.24
CA GLU A 109 12.63 1.97 -1.80
C GLU A 109 13.96 2.58 -1.36
N ALA A 110 13.91 3.59 -0.49
CA ALA A 110 15.08 4.27 0.05
C ALA A 110 15.50 3.70 1.41
N TYR A 111 14.53 3.31 2.24
CA TYR A 111 14.78 2.73 3.56
C TYR A 111 13.57 1.94 4.05
N THR A 112 13.80 0.81 4.71
CA THR A 112 12.80 0.08 5.48
C THR A 112 13.38 -0.26 6.86
N SER A 113 12.65 0.08 7.91
CA SER A 113 13.08 -0.18 9.30
C SER A 113 13.18 -1.68 9.58
N ALA A 114 13.93 -2.06 10.63
CA ALA A 114 14.22 -3.47 10.94
C ALA A 114 12.98 -4.37 11.06
N ASN A 115 11.89 -3.85 11.62
CA ASN A 115 10.62 -4.56 11.76
C ASN A 115 9.53 -4.02 10.81
N TRP A 116 9.96 -3.40 9.71
CA TRP A 116 9.13 -2.89 8.61
C TRP A 116 8.03 -1.89 9.02
N LEU A 117 8.10 -1.35 10.24
CA LEU A 117 7.11 -0.39 10.75
C LEU A 117 7.12 0.92 9.95
N VAL A 118 8.31 1.40 9.60
CA VAL A 118 8.50 2.61 8.79
C VAL A 118 9.12 2.22 7.46
N ARG A 119 8.50 2.69 6.38
CA ARG A 119 8.99 2.54 5.00
C ARG A 119 9.14 3.91 4.36
N LEU A 120 10.28 4.17 3.74
CA LEU A 120 10.60 5.41 3.08
C LEU A 120 10.90 5.13 1.61
N TYR A 121 10.20 5.84 0.73
CA TYR A 121 10.35 5.76 -0.71
C TYR A 121 10.86 7.09 -1.23
N ARG A 122 11.78 7.05 -2.19
CA ARG A 122 12.21 8.23 -2.92
C ARG A 122 11.40 8.33 -4.21
N VAL A 123 10.99 9.54 -4.57
CA VAL A 123 10.36 9.83 -5.86
C VAL A 123 11.44 9.90 -6.93
N ASN A 124 11.29 9.12 -8.00
CA ASN A 124 12.26 9.11 -9.08
C ASN A 124 12.19 10.41 -9.87
N PRO A 125 13.33 10.94 -10.36
CA PRO A 125 13.31 12.05 -11.29
C PRO A 125 12.60 11.63 -12.59
N TYR A 126 12.08 12.61 -13.33
CA TYR A 126 11.55 12.37 -14.66
C TYR A 126 12.59 11.67 -15.55
N ALA A 127 12.13 10.77 -16.42
CA ALA A 127 13.00 10.11 -17.36
C ALA A 127 13.74 11.14 -18.23
N ASN A 128 15.05 10.96 -18.40
CA ASN A 128 15.91 11.86 -19.17
C ASN A 128 15.48 12.02 -20.64
N ARG A 129 14.69 11.08 -21.17
CA ARG A 129 14.00 11.19 -22.45
C ARG A 129 12.55 10.80 -22.20
N GLY A 130 11.59 11.60 -22.69
CA GLY A 130 10.17 11.26 -22.59
C GLY A 130 9.94 9.87 -23.17
N VAL A 131 9.71 8.91 -22.30
CA VAL A 131 9.32 7.55 -22.69
C VAL A 131 7.80 7.56 -22.83
N ASN A 132 7.33 7.17 -24.02
CA ASN A 132 5.92 7.06 -24.38
C ASN A 132 5.17 6.10 -23.46
#